data_AF-A0A4R1ZWB7-F1
#
_entry.id   AF-A0A4R1ZWB7-F1
#
_cell.length_a   1.000
_cell.length_b   1.000
_cell.length_c   1.000
_cell.angle_alpha   90.00
_cell.angle_beta   90.00
_cell.angle_gamma   90.00
#
_symmetry.space_group_name_H-M   'P 1'
#
loop_
_entity.id
_entity.type
_entity.pdbx_description
1 polymer ?
#
loop_
_entity_poly.entity_id
_entity_poly.type
_entity_poly.pdbx_seq_one_letter_code
_entity_poly.pdbx_strand_id
1 'polypeptide(L)'
;MSKPMRYCFIIFIILVVVGTFSYNHLNNKWEDKYNHLKTLYQQKNDSGYIYIVTHASSAIPLAETLEKISASKEDEDPAKIQNLIYQAQDQAEAINEQLLTIIEFSDGFSKDSVPEISINQTVMTTETQKDMFILAFQADVWIPLHNISYNYWKTKPKLINDETRKTLSALATELRALDQTITAYKDVAAEMAFREQTPYPKSPLLNQLKPHLEKLKSIQNNMYKQK
;
A
#
# COMPACT_ATOMS: atom_id res chain seq x y z
N MET A 1 20.49 65.06 -21.25
CA MET A 1 20.76 63.71 -21.78
C MET A 1 21.09 63.84 -23.26
N SER A 2 22.32 63.52 -23.67
CA SER A 2 22.73 63.63 -25.08
C SER A 2 21.92 62.67 -25.95
N LYS A 3 21.65 63.04 -27.22
CA LYS A 3 20.93 62.19 -28.18
C LYS A 3 21.42 60.72 -28.17
N PRO A 4 22.74 60.41 -28.20
CA PRO A 4 23.21 59.02 -28.13
C PRO A 4 22.82 58.31 -26.83
N MET A 5 22.85 59.00 -25.69
CA MET A 5 22.49 58.42 -24.39
C MET A 5 20.99 58.08 -24.30
N ARG A 6 20.11 58.85 -24.97
CA ARG A 6 18.67 58.53 -25.11
C ARG A 6 18.44 57.28 -25.95
N TYR A 7 19.17 57.10 -27.05
CA TYR A 7 19.08 55.89 -27.87
C TYR A 7 19.58 54.64 -27.11
N CYS A 8 20.69 54.74 -26.37
CA CYS A 8 21.18 53.65 -25.54
C CYS A 8 20.16 53.25 -24.46
N PHE A 9 19.50 54.23 -23.82
CA PHE A 9 18.47 53.97 -22.81
C PHE A 9 17.23 53.28 -23.40
N ILE A 10 16.78 53.68 -24.58
CA ILE A 10 15.66 53.04 -25.28
C ILE A 10 16.00 51.60 -25.67
N ILE A 11 17.22 51.35 -26.18
CA ILE A 11 17.69 50.00 -26.52
C ILE A 11 17.75 49.12 -25.27
N PHE A 12 18.23 49.66 -24.14
CA PHE A 12 18.24 48.94 -22.87
C PHE A 12 16.83 48.55 -22.41
N ILE A 13 15.86 49.47 -22.48
CA ILE A 13 14.46 49.15 -22.15
C ILE A 13 13.91 48.05 -23.06
N ILE A 14 14.18 48.12 -24.37
CA ILE A 14 13.75 47.07 -25.32
C ILE A 14 14.34 45.72 -24.94
N LEU A 15 15.64 45.66 -24.62
CA LEU A 15 16.30 44.42 -24.20
C LEU A 15 15.69 43.85 -22.90
N VAL A 16 15.38 44.70 -21.92
CA VAL A 16 14.74 44.27 -20.66
C VAL A 16 13.32 43.75 -20.92
N VAL A 17 12.55 44.40 -21.79
CA VAL A 17 11.19 43.95 -22.15
C VAL A 17 11.23 42.62 -22.90
N VAL A 18 12.11 42.49 -23.89
CA VAL A 18 12.30 41.23 -24.65
C VAL A 18 12.79 40.11 -23.74
N GLY A 19 13.72 40.41 -22.82
CA GLY A 19 14.23 39.46 -21.83
C GLY A 19 13.13 38.96 -20.89
N THR A 20 12.33 39.88 -20.32
CA THR A 20 11.20 39.54 -19.45
C THR A 20 10.13 38.72 -20.20
N PHE A 21 9.79 39.12 -21.42
CA PHE A 21 8.81 38.40 -22.23
C PHE A 21 9.30 36.99 -22.59
N SER A 22 10.57 36.85 -23.00
CA SER A 22 11.18 35.56 -23.33
C SER A 22 11.25 34.65 -22.11
N TYR A 23 11.62 35.19 -20.94
CA TYR A 23 11.64 34.46 -19.68
C TYR A 23 10.24 33.95 -19.30
N ASN A 24 9.23 34.83 -19.32
CA ASN A 24 7.85 34.44 -19.00
C ASN A 24 7.32 33.39 -19.99
N HIS A 25 7.60 33.53 -21.28
CA HIS A 25 7.20 32.55 -22.29
C HIS A 25 7.85 31.18 -22.06
N LEU A 26 9.15 31.14 -21.78
CA LEU A 26 9.85 29.91 -21.45
C LEU A 26 9.30 29.28 -20.16
N ASN A 27 9.10 30.08 -19.12
CA ASN A 27 8.56 29.61 -17.84
C ASN A 27 7.16 28.99 -18.00
N ASN A 28 6.27 29.67 -18.73
CA ASN A 28 4.93 29.14 -19.02
C ASN A 28 5.01 27.83 -19.82
N LYS A 29 5.87 27.75 -20.83
CA LYS A 29 6.07 26.51 -21.62
C LYS A 29 6.62 25.36 -20.77
N TRP A 30 7.49 25.67 -19.80
CA TRP A 30 7.97 24.69 -18.82
C TRP A 30 6.86 24.23 -17.88
N GLU A 31 6.06 25.15 -17.37
CA GLU A 31 4.91 24.85 -16.51
C GLU A 31 3.85 24.01 -17.23
N ASP A 32 3.52 24.32 -18.50
CA ASP A 32 2.59 23.54 -19.32
C ASP A 32 3.08 22.12 -19.55
N LYS A 33 4.36 21.96 -19.94
CA LYS A 33 4.98 20.64 -20.12
C LYS A 33 4.97 19.83 -18.81
N TYR A 34 5.29 20.49 -17.70
CA TYR A 34 5.29 19.87 -16.39
C TYR A 34 3.88 19.41 -15.99
N ASN A 35 2.88 20.29 -16.12
CA ASN A 35 1.49 19.97 -15.82
C ASN A 35 0.98 18.82 -16.69
N HIS A 36 1.35 18.79 -17.97
CA HIS A 36 1.04 17.68 -18.86
C HIS A 36 1.66 16.35 -18.40
N LEU A 37 2.96 16.33 -18.07
CA LEU A 37 3.63 15.14 -17.52
C LEU A 37 3.00 14.67 -16.22
N LYS A 38 2.65 15.60 -15.33
CA LYS A 38 1.94 15.32 -14.08
C LYS A 38 0.59 14.65 -14.35
N THR A 39 -0.20 15.16 -15.28
CA THR A 39 -1.48 14.56 -15.68
C THR A 39 -1.29 13.14 -16.21
N LEU A 40 -0.29 12.91 -17.07
CA LEU A 40 0.00 11.57 -17.59
C LEU A 40 0.43 10.59 -16.49
N TYR A 41 1.27 11.04 -15.55
CA TYR A 41 1.65 10.23 -14.39
C TYR A 41 0.42 9.85 -13.56
N GLN A 42 -0.44 10.83 -13.26
CA GLN A 42 -1.64 10.59 -12.46
C GLN A 42 -2.61 9.64 -13.15
N GLN A 43 -2.83 9.80 -14.45
CA GLN A 43 -3.65 8.87 -15.23
C GLN A 43 -3.08 7.45 -15.21
N LYS A 44 -1.76 7.30 -15.33
CA LYS A 44 -1.10 5.99 -15.22
C LYS A 44 -1.23 5.40 -13.82
N ASN A 45 -1.06 6.22 -12.79
CA ASN A 45 -1.16 5.79 -11.40
C ASN A 45 -2.61 5.40 -11.05
N ASP A 46 -3.60 6.21 -11.44
CA ASP A 46 -5.03 5.93 -11.25
C ASP A 46 -5.47 4.66 -11.98
N SER A 47 -5.07 4.48 -13.25
CA SER A 47 -5.37 3.25 -14.00
C SER A 47 -4.69 2.03 -13.41
N GLY A 48 -3.44 2.16 -12.97
CA GLY A 48 -2.71 1.11 -12.24
C GLY A 48 -3.40 0.75 -10.93
N TYR A 49 -3.81 1.73 -10.14
CA TYR A 49 -4.53 1.54 -8.89
C TYR A 49 -5.85 0.80 -9.09
N ILE A 50 -6.66 1.25 -10.07
CA ILE A 50 -7.90 0.57 -10.44
C ILE A 50 -7.62 -0.89 -10.82
N TYR A 51 -6.62 -1.13 -11.66
CA TYR A 51 -6.25 -2.49 -12.07
C TYR A 51 -5.87 -3.36 -10.86
N ILE A 52 -5.03 -2.85 -9.96
CA ILE A 52 -4.60 -3.58 -8.75
C ILE A 52 -5.79 -3.91 -7.86
N VAL A 53 -6.68 -2.94 -7.60
CA VAL A 53 -7.86 -3.17 -6.76
C VAL A 53 -8.80 -4.17 -7.43
N THR A 54 -9.14 -4.02 -8.72
CA THR A 54 -10.02 -4.95 -9.44
C THR A 54 -9.51 -6.39 -9.42
N HIS A 55 -8.18 -6.58 -9.47
CA HIS A 55 -7.55 -7.90 -9.50
C HIS A 55 -7.01 -8.36 -8.15
N ALA A 56 -7.39 -7.70 -7.06
CA ALA A 56 -6.97 -8.09 -5.71
C ALA A 56 -7.36 -9.55 -5.42
N SER A 57 -6.36 -10.34 -5.03
CA SER A 57 -6.48 -11.70 -4.51
C SER A 57 -7.26 -11.71 -3.20
N SER A 58 -8.00 -12.80 -3.00
CA SER A 58 -8.80 -13.00 -1.79
C SER A 58 -7.92 -13.45 -0.61
N ALA A 59 -8.21 -12.94 0.58
CA ALA A 59 -7.57 -13.36 1.83
C ALA A 59 -8.26 -14.60 2.46
N ILE A 60 -9.38 -15.07 1.89
CA ILE A 60 -10.11 -16.24 2.38
C ILE A 60 -9.24 -17.51 2.45
N PRO A 61 -8.42 -17.86 1.44
CA PRO A 61 -7.59 -19.07 1.50
C PRO A 61 -6.62 -19.07 2.68
N LEU A 62 -6.06 -17.91 3.04
CA LEU A 62 -5.24 -17.76 4.24
C LEU A 62 -6.08 -17.99 5.49
N ALA A 63 -7.21 -17.29 5.61
CA ALA A 63 -8.11 -17.42 6.76
C ALA A 63 -8.55 -18.87 7.01
N GLU A 64 -8.87 -19.63 5.97
CA GLU A 64 -9.23 -21.05 6.07
C GLU A 64 -8.06 -21.91 6.53
N THR A 65 -6.84 -21.63 6.05
CA THR A 65 -5.64 -22.35 6.48
C THR A 65 -5.34 -22.09 7.95
N LEU A 66 -5.45 -20.83 8.40
CA LEU A 66 -5.28 -20.47 9.81
C LEU A 66 -6.30 -21.18 10.71
N GLU A 67 -7.56 -21.28 10.29
CA GLU A 67 -8.59 -22.03 11.02
C GLU A 67 -8.28 -23.53 11.11
N LYS A 68 -7.81 -24.14 10.01
CA LYS A 68 -7.40 -25.55 10.01
C LYS A 68 -6.28 -25.80 11.01
N ILE A 69 -5.28 -24.92 11.06
CA ILE A 69 -4.19 -25.01 12.05
C ILE A 69 -4.75 -24.82 13.46
N SER A 70 -5.59 -23.82 13.67
CA SER A 70 -6.24 -23.54 14.97
C SER A 70 -7.08 -24.71 15.49
N ALA A 71 -7.73 -25.46 14.60
CA ALA A 71 -8.61 -26.57 14.95
C ALA A 71 -7.89 -27.93 15.05
N SER A 72 -6.57 -27.97 14.79
CA SER A 72 -5.78 -29.21 14.77
C SER A 72 -5.88 -30.01 16.08
N LYS A 73 -5.88 -31.33 16.07
CA LYS A 73 -5.87 -32.09 17.34
C LYS A 73 -4.47 -32.52 17.75
N GLU A 74 -4.29 -32.89 19.02
CA GLU A 74 -2.99 -33.33 19.56
C GLU A 74 -2.46 -34.62 18.92
N ASP A 75 -3.36 -35.42 18.33
CA ASP A 75 -3.09 -36.70 17.68
C ASP A 75 -2.93 -36.60 16.14
N GLU A 76 -2.99 -35.39 15.57
CA GLU A 76 -2.78 -35.22 14.13
C GLU A 76 -1.32 -35.42 13.72
N ASP A 77 -1.13 -35.92 12.48
CA ASP A 77 0.19 -36.08 11.88
C ASP A 77 0.97 -34.75 11.89
N PRO A 78 2.14 -34.69 12.56
CA PRO A 78 2.95 -33.48 12.60
C PRO A 78 3.36 -32.95 11.22
N ALA A 79 3.56 -33.84 10.23
CA ALA A 79 3.91 -33.43 8.88
C ALA A 79 2.75 -32.67 8.19
N LYS A 80 1.51 -33.11 8.43
CA LYS A 80 0.31 -32.44 7.93
C LYS A 80 0.17 -31.03 8.51
N ILE A 81 0.37 -30.86 9.82
CA ILE A 81 0.29 -29.54 10.47
C ILE A 81 1.41 -28.63 9.97
N GLN A 82 2.62 -29.16 9.79
CA GLN A 82 3.74 -28.40 9.26
C GLN A 82 3.46 -27.89 7.83
N ASN A 83 2.88 -28.72 6.96
CA ASN A 83 2.52 -28.32 5.61
C ASN A 83 1.47 -27.21 5.60
N LEU A 84 0.49 -27.25 6.52
CA LEU A 84 -0.49 -26.16 6.66
C LEU A 84 0.19 -24.86 7.09
N ILE A 85 1.17 -24.91 7.99
CA ILE A 85 1.91 -23.71 8.42
C ILE A 85 2.70 -23.12 7.25
N TYR A 86 3.41 -23.93 6.46
CA TYR A 86 4.13 -23.45 5.28
C TYR A 86 3.18 -22.85 4.24
N GLN A 87 2.06 -23.52 3.95
CA GLN A 87 1.04 -22.97 3.06
C GLN A 87 0.52 -21.62 3.55
N ALA A 88 0.28 -21.46 4.86
CA ALA A 88 -0.15 -20.19 5.43
C ALA A 88 0.92 -19.09 5.27
N GLN A 89 2.21 -19.43 5.36
CA GLN A 89 3.29 -18.46 5.15
C GLN A 89 3.30 -17.94 3.71
N ASP A 90 3.25 -18.83 2.71
CA ASP A 90 3.23 -18.44 1.30
C ASP A 90 1.99 -17.57 0.98
N GLN A 91 0.83 -17.94 1.54
CA GLN A 91 -0.40 -17.17 1.39
C GLN A 91 -0.33 -15.80 2.09
N ALA A 92 0.31 -15.71 3.25
CA ALA A 92 0.48 -14.45 3.97
C ALA A 92 1.41 -13.48 3.24
N GLU A 93 2.49 -13.99 2.65
CA GLU A 93 3.41 -13.19 1.82
C GLU A 93 2.68 -12.55 0.64
N ALA A 94 1.90 -13.34 -0.12
CA ALA A 94 1.12 -12.83 -1.25
C ALA A 94 0.11 -11.73 -0.85
N ILE A 95 -0.58 -11.89 0.29
CA ILE A 95 -1.51 -10.88 0.80
C ILE A 95 -0.78 -9.62 1.25
N ASN A 96 0.37 -9.76 1.90
CA ASN A 96 1.19 -8.63 2.33
C ASN A 96 1.69 -7.80 1.13
N GLU A 97 2.28 -8.45 0.12
CA GLU A 97 2.73 -7.80 -1.10
C GLU A 97 1.61 -7.03 -1.81
N GLN A 98 0.42 -7.62 -1.88
CA GLN A 98 -0.76 -6.97 -2.44
C GLN A 98 -1.16 -5.70 -1.67
N LEU A 99 -1.22 -5.77 -0.33
CA LEU A 99 -1.59 -4.62 0.50
C LEU A 99 -0.58 -3.49 0.35
N LEU A 100 0.71 -3.81 0.35
CA LEU A 100 1.78 -2.82 0.14
C LEU A 100 1.66 -2.18 -1.25
N THR A 101 1.37 -2.98 -2.28
CA THR A 101 1.19 -2.49 -3.66
C THR A 101 -0.03 -1.56 -3.78
N ILE A 102 -1.16 -1.90 -3.12
CA ILE A 102 -2.34 -1.01 -3.06
C ILE A 102 -1.97 0.33 -2.42
N ILE A 103 -1.22 0.30 -1.31
CA ILE A 103 -0.78 1.52 -0.62
C ILE A 103 0.19 2.33 -1.49
N GLU A 104 1.11 1.69 -2.20
CA GLU A 104 2.04 2.37 -3.12
C GLU A 104 1.30 3.11 -4.25
N PHE A 105 0.32 2.45 -4.87
CA PHE A 105 -0.48 3.05 -5.94
C PHE A 105 -1.60 3.98 -5.42
N SER A 106 -1.78 4.08 -4.11
CA SER A 106 -2.75 5.01 -3.52
C SER A 106 -2.30 6.47 -3.58
N ASP A 107 -1.08 6.72 -4.05
CA ASP A 107 -0.47 8.03 -4.21
C ASP A 107 -1.33 8.99 -5.05
N GLY A 108 -1.45 10.22 -4.55
CA GLY A 108 -1.91 11.39 -5.28
C GLY A 108 -0.75 12.38 -5.45
N PHE A 109 0.22 12.05 -6.32
CA PHE A 109 1.38 12.90 -6.66
C PHE A 109 1.05 14.41 -6.72
N SER A 110 1.69 15.17 -5.84
CA SER A 110 1.54 16.63 -5.74
C SER A 110 2.81 17.33 -6.24
N LYS A 111 2.68 18.57 -6.73
CA LYS A 111 3.76 19.34 -7.38
C LYS A 111 4.97 19.57 -6.46
N ASP A 112 4.73 19.49 -5.15
CA ASP A 112 5.68 19.78 -4.09
C ASP A 112 5.99 18.55 -3.22
N SER A 113 5.57 17.35 -3.65
CA SER A 113 5.83 16.12 -2.90
C SER A 113 7.32 15.72 -3.00
N VAL A 114 8.10 16.21 -2.04
CA VAL A 114 9.40 15.63 -1.70
C VAL A 114 9.12 14.24 -1.14
N PRO A 115 9.81 13.18 -1.59
CA PRO A 115 9.69 11.85 -1.00
C PRO A 115 9.82 11.93 0.53
N GLU A 116 8.76 11.61 1.27
CA GLU A 116 8.81 11.60 2.73
C GLU A 116 9.70 10.45 3.21
N ILE A 117 9.60 9.30 2.53
CA ILE A 117 10.36 8.09 2.79
C ILE A 117 10.64 7.36 1.48
N SER A 118 11.85 6.82 1.36
CA SER A 118 12.16 5.76 0.39
C SER A 118 12.64 4.52 1.16
N ILE A 119 11.84 3.46 1.12
CA ILE A 119 12.20 2.14 1.67
C ILE A 119 12.18 1.16 0.52
N ASN A 120 13.28 0.43 0.30
CA ASN A 120 13.37 -0.63 -0.70
C ASN A 120 12.84 -0.24 -2.10
N GLN A 121 13.18 0.97 -2.57
CA GLN A 121 12.74 1.54 -3.87
C GLN A 121 11.26 1.99 -3.94
N THR A 122 10.44 1.73 -2.93
CA THR A 122 9.10 2.32 -2.81
C THR A 122 9.24 3.78 -2.36
N VAL A 123 8.58 4.69 -3.08
CA VAL A 123 8.57 6.13 -2.78
C VAL A 123 7.19 6.52 -2.27
N MET A 124 7.15 7.08 -1.05
CA MET A 124 5.92 7.62 -0.47
C MET A 124 5.97 9.14 -0.48
N THR A 125 4.91 9.73 -0.98
CA THR A 125 4.79 11.18 -1.25
C THR A 125 3.88 11.89 -0.24
N THR A 126 3.19 11.13 0.62
CA THR A 126 2.28 11.65 1.65
C THR A 126 2.43 10.91 2.98
N GLU A 127 2.23 11.63 4.10
CA GLU A 127 2.25 11.07 5.44
C GLU A 127 1.22 9.95 5.64
N THR A 128 0.01 10.07 5.05
CA THR A 128 -1.01 9.02 5.13
C THR A 128 -0.53 7.72 4.49
N GLN A 129 0.15 7.79 3.35
CA GLN A 129 0.69 6.62 2.67
C GLN A 129 1.82 5.98 3.49
N LYS A 130 2.70 6.80 4.06
CA LYS A 130 3.76 6.37 4.97
C LYS A 130 3.20 5.64 6.19
N ASP A 131 2.22 6.23 6.86
CA ASP A 131 1.61 5.64 8.05
C ASP A 131 0.90 4.33 7.72
N MET A 132 0.18 4.28 6.60
CA MET A 132 -0.47 3.06 6.12
C MET A 132 0.54 1.97 5.77
N PHE A 133 1.66 2.32 5.13
CA PHE A 133 2.70 1.36 4.77
C PHE A 133 3.36 0.76 6.02
N ILE A 134 3.73 1.61 6.99
CA ILE A 134 4.29 1.16 8.28
C ILE A 134 3.28 0.26 9.00
N LEU A 135 2.01 0.64 9.00
CA LEU A 135 0.95 -0.12 9.63
C LEU A 135 0.73 -1.48 8.96
N ALA A 136 0.74 -1.55 7.62
CA ALA A 136 0.63 -2.80 6.88
C ALA A 136 1.80 -3.75 7.20
N PHE A 137 3.02 -3.22 7.23
CA PHE A 137 4.20 -4.00 7.62
C PHE A 137 4.11 -4.52 9.06
N GLN A 138 3.59 -3.72 10.00
CA GLN A 138 3.39 -4.14 11.39
C GLN A 138 2.20 -5.10 11.58
N ALA A 139 1.27 -5.13 10.62
CA ALA A 139 0.12 -6.01 10.61
C ALA A 139 0.37 -7.30 9.81
N ASP A 140 1.58 -7.51 9.31
CA ASP A 140 1.96 -8.66 8.51
C ASP A 140 1.79 -9.98 9.28
N VAL A 141 0.99 -10.89 8.72
CA VAL A 141 0.68 -12.20 9.31
C VAL A 141 1.81 -13.21 9.05
N TRP A 142 2.72 -12.94 8.13
CA TRP A 142 3.85 -13.82 7.85
C TRP A 142 4.80 -13.97 9.05
N ILE A 143 5.10 -12.86 9.74
CA ILE A 143 6.00 -12.84 10.90
C ILE A 143 5.54 -13.79 12.03
N PRO A 144 4.29 -13.72 12.53
CA PRO A 144 3.82 -14.65 13.56
C PRO A 144 3.81 -16.10 13.04
N LEU A 145 3.48 -16.35 11.77
CA LEU A 145 3.53 -17.70 11.21
C LEU A 145 4.94 -18.29 11.17
N HIS A 146 5.94 -17.48 10.82
CA HIS A 146 7.34 -17.88 10.89
C HIS A 146 7.75 -18.29 12.31
N ASN A 147 7.33 -17.51 13.31
CA ASN A 147 7.58 -17.83 14.72
C ASN A 147 6.84 -19.09 15.19
N ILE A 148 5.60 -19.30 14.74
CA ILE A 148 4.83 -20.51 15.02
C ILE A 148 5.53 -21.73 14.43
N SER A 149 5.96 -21.67 13.17
CA SER A 149 6.71 -22.73 12.49
C SER A 149 7.97 -23.11 13.28
N TYR A 150 8.76 -22.11 13.67
CA TYR A 150 9.97 -22.31 14.46
C TYR A 150 9.70 -22.96 15.82
N ASN A 151 8.69 -22.47 16.55
CA ASN A 151 8.33 -23.01 17.85
C ASN A 151 7.78 -24.44 17.73
N TYR A 152 6.95 -24.71 16.72
CA TYR A 152 6.43 -26.04 16.45
C TYR A 152 7.55 -27.05 16.15
N TRP A 153 8.59 -26.63 15.42
CA TRP A 153 9.79 -27.44 15.21
C TRP A 153 10.58 -27.75 16.48
N LYS A 154 10.52 -26.87 17.48
CA LYS A 154 11.24 -27.05 18.76
C LYS A 154 10.46 -27.83 19.81
N THR A 155 9.14 -27.74 19.83
CA THR A 155 8.32 -28.38 20.87
C THR A 155 8.31 -29.91 20.74
N LYS A 156 8.28 -30.57 21.90
CA LYS A 156 8.05 -32.01 22.07
C LYS A 156 7.09 -32.17 23.25
N PRO A 157 5.88 -32.74 23.07
CA PRO A 157 5.29 -33.20 21.80
C PRO A 157 5.01 -32.05 20.80
N LYS A 158 4.74 -32.42 19.54
CA LYS A 158 4.48 -31.50 18.42
C LYS A 158 3.08 -30.91 18.51
N LEU A 159 2.91 -29.92 19.39
CA LEU A 159 1.61 -29.32 19.68
C LEU A 159 1.57 -27.83 19.37
N ILE A 160 0.41 -27.38 18.89
CA ILE A 160 0.02 -25.97 18.84
C ILE A 160 -0.73 -25.67 20.15
N ASN A 161 -0.22 -24.74 20.95
CA ASN A 161 -0.82 -24.39 22.24
C ASN A 161 -2.12 -23.57 22.07
N ASP A 162 -2.94 -23.53 23.10
CA ASP A 162 -4.25 -22.86 23.10
C ASP A 162 -4.18 -21.37 22.73
N GLU A 163 -3.14 -20.68 23.17
CA GLU A 163 -2.93 -19.27 22.86
C GLU A 163 -2.68 -19.05 21.36
N THR A 164 -1.82 -19.87 20.76
CA THR A 164 -1.54 -19.85 19.33
C THR A 164 -2.81 -20.15 18.55
N ARG A 165 -3.60 -21.14 18.98
CA ARG A 165 -4.91 -21.45 18.35
C ARG A 165 -5.86 -20.26 18.38
N LYS A 166 -6.04 -19.65 19.56
CA LYS A 166 -6.89 -18.45 19.72
C LYS A 166 -6.42 -17.30 18.82
N THR A 167 -5.11 -17.08 18.76
CA THR A 167 -4.51 -16.04 17.90
C THR A 167 -4.78 -16.32 16.43
N LEU A 168 -4.53 -17.55 15.96
CA LEU A 168 -4.78 -17.96 14.57
C LEU A 168 -6.27 -17.83 14.19
N SER A 169 -7.19 -18.21 15.08
CA SER A 169 -8.63 -18.03 14.87
C SER A 169 -9.04 -16.55 14.81
N ALA A 170 -8.48 -15.69 15.67
CA ALA A 170 -8.73 -14.26 15.63
C ALA A 170 -8.18 -13.62 14.34
N LEU A 171 -6.97 -14.00 13.91
CA LEU A 171 -6.39 -13.57 12.64
C LEU A 171 -7.25 -14.01 11.46
N ALA A 172 -7.72 -15.25 11.43
CA ALA A 172 -8.60 -15.76 10.39
C ALA A 172 -9.89 -14.94 10.28
N THR A 173 -10.51 -14.66 11.43
CA THR A 173 -11.74 -13.85 11.51
C THR A 173 -11.52 -12.46 10.93
N GLU A 174 -10.40 -11.83 11.28
CA GLU A 174 -10.07 -10.49 10.79
C GLU A 174 -9.70 -10.46 9.31
N LEU A 175 -8.99 -11.47 8.81
CA LEU A 175 -8.69 -11.62 7.38
C LEU A 175 -9.95 -11.77 6.53
N ARG A 176 -11.00 -12.44 7.04
CA ARG A 176 -12.31 -12.48 6.36
C ARG A 176 -12.98 -11.12 6.31
N ALA A 177 -12.91 -10.35 7.39
CA ALA A 177 -13.46 -8.99 7.41
C ALA A 177 -12.70 -8.06 6.45
N LEU A 178 -11.37 -8.17 6.42
CA LEU A 178 -10.50 -7.49 5.47
C LEU A 178 -10.86 -7.85 4.01
N ASP A 179 -11.05 -9.14 3.73
CA ASP A 179 -11.43 -9.63 2.40
C ASP A 179 -12.78 -9.06 1.93
N GLN A 180 -13.77 -8.97 2.82
CA GLN A 180 -15.06 -8.35 2.53
C GLN A 180 -14.89 -6.88 2.15
N THR A 181 -14.08 -6.13 2.89
CA THR A 181 -13.76 -4.74 2.57
C THR A 181 -13.08 -4.62 1.22
N ILE A 182 -12.04 -5.42 0.94
CA ILE A 182 -11.37 -5.40 -0.36
C ILE A 182 -12.35 -5.73 -1.49
N THR A 183 -13.16 -6.78 -1.33
CA THR A 183 -14.15 -7.23 -2.32
C THR A 183 -15.18 -6.15 -2.64
N ALA A 184 -15.69 -5.43 -1.65
CA ALA A 184 -16.60 -4.32 -1.87
C ALA A 184 -15.99 -3.22 -2.78
N TYR A 185 -14.67 -2.98 -2.66
CA TYR A 185 -13.96 -2.05 -3.51
C TYR A 185 -13.56 -2.62 -4.86
N LYS A 186 -13.44 -3.95 -5.02
CA LYS A 186 -13.26 -4.60 -6.33
C LYS A 186 -14.40 -4.26 -7.28
N ASP A 187 -15.64 -4.35 -6.79
CA ASP A 187 -16.84 -4.08 -7.58
C ASP A 187 -16.90 -2.61 -8.00
N VAL A 188 -16.60 -1.69 -7.07
CA VAL A 188 -16.52 -0.26 -7.35
C VAL A 188 -15.41 0.07 -8.36
N ALA A 189 -14.23 -0.55 -8.22
CA ALA A 189 -13.12 -0.35 -9.14
C ALA A 189 -13.44 -0.90 -10.54
N ALA A 190 -14.09 -2.07 -10.64
CA ALA A 190 -14.51 -2.64 -11.91
C ALA A 190 -15.54 -1.76 -12.63
N GLU A 191 -16.49 -1.18 -11.89
CA GLU A 191 -17.46 -0.23 -12.45
C GLU A 191 -16.78 1.04 -12.97
N MET A 192 -15.84 1.61 -12.23
CA MET A 192 -15.10 2.80 -12.66
C MET A 192 -14.18 2.52 -13.86
N ALA A 193 -13.55 1.35 -13.90
CA ALA A 193 -12.77 0.89 -15.05
C ALA A 193 -13.65 0.82 -16.32
N PHE A 194 -14.84 0.24 -16.21
CA PHE A 194 -15.79 0.14 -17.32
C PHE A 194 -16.28 1.51 -17.81
N ARG A 195 -16.49 2.47 -16.90
CA ARG A 195 -16.97 3.81 -17.22
C ARG A 195 -15.87 4.80 -17.62
N GLU A 196 -14.61 4.35 -17.67
CA GLU A 196 -13.43 5.19 -17.92
C GLU A 196 -13.36 6.43 -16.99
N GLN A 197 -13.85 6.28 -15.74
CA GLN A 197 -13.95 7.41 -14.81
C GLN A 197 -12.65 7.59 -14.03
N THR A 198 -11.93 8.67 -14.34
CA THR A 198 -10.82 9.20 -13.55
C THR A 198 -11.13 10.63 -13.08
N PRO A 199 -10.73 11.05 -11.87
CA PRO A 199 -9.86 10.32 -10.93
C PRO A 199 -10.63 9.38 -9.98
N TYR A 200 -9.99 8.26 -9.61
CA TYR A 200 -10.51 7.35 -8.58
C TYR A 200 -10.23 7.93 -7.18
N PRO A 201 -11.22 8.05 -6.27
CA PRO A 201 -10.93 8.44 -4.91
C PRO A 201 -10.22 7.28 -4.19
N LYS A 202 -8.90 7.38 -4.02
CA LYS A 202 -8.03 6.34 -3.42
C LYS A 202 -8.14 6.29 -1.88
N SER A 203 -8.31 7.45 -1.23
CA SER A 203 -8.35 7.58 0.23
C SER A 203 -9.46 6.75 0.94
N PRO A 204 -10.68 6.62 0.41
CA PRO A 204 -11.74 5.80 1.03
C PRO A 204 -11.33 4.35 1.29
N LEU A 205 -10.66 3.68 0.34
CA LEU A 205 -10.21 2.30 0.53
C LEU A 205 -9.20 2.24 1.68
N LEU A 206 -8.17 3.08 1.66
CA LEU A 206 -7.15 3.10 2.73
C LEU A 206 -7.78 3.33 4.11
N ASN A 207 -8.73 4.25 4.21
CA ASN A 207 -9.43 4.56 5.45
C ASN A 207 -10.23 3.35 5.97
N GLN A 208 -10.78 2.52 5.09
CA GLN A 208 -11.49 1.30 5.47
C GLN A 208 -10.54 0.11 5.75
N LEU A 209 -9.37 0.06 5.10
CA LEU A 209 -8.35 -0.95 5.39
C LEU A 209 -7.67 -0.69 6.75
N LYS A 210 -7.44 0.57 7.12
CA LYS A 210 -6.76 0.98 8.34
C LYS A 210 -7.24 0.25 9.62
N PRO A 211 -8.55 0.25 9.97
CA PRO A 211 -9.00 -0.43 11.19
C PRO A 211 -8.71 -1.93 11.18
N HIS A 212 -8.72 -2.59 10.02
CA HIS A 212 -8.37 -4.01 9.90
C HIS A 212 -6.89 -4.24 10.18
N LEU A 213 -6.01 -3.41 9.61
CA LEU A 213 -4.57 -3.50 9.86
C LEU A 213 -4.23 -3.20 11.33
N GLU A 214 -4.87 -2.21 11.94
CA GLU A 214 -4.73 -1.93 13.38
C GLU A 214 -5.15 -3.13 14.24
N LYS A 215 -6.25 -3.79 13.87
CA LYS A 215 -6.75 -4.97 14.58
C LYS A 215 -5.85 -6.18 14.39
N LEU A 216 -5.38 -6.46 13.18
CA LEU A 216 -4.38 -7.50 12.90
C LEU A 216 -3.12 -7.28 13.73
N LYS A 217 -2.54 -6.07 13.70
CA LYS A 217 -1.41 -5.69 14.55
C LYS A 217 -1.68 -5.90 16.04
N SER A 218 -2.88 -5.53 16.52
CA SER A 218 -3.27 -5.71 17.92
C SER A 218 -3.33 -7.19 18.33
N ILE A 219 -3.93 -8.05 17.49
CA ILE A 219 -3.99 -9.51 17.71
C ILE A 219 -2.58 -10.08 17.85
N GLN A 220 -1.66 -9.68 16.95
CA GLN A 220 -0.27 -10.13 16.98
C GLN A 220 0.49 -9.63 18.21
N ASN A 221 0.32 -8.37 18.60
CA ASN A 221 0.98 -7.82 19.79
C ASN A 221 0.57 -8.56 21.07
N ASN A 222 -0.68 -9.02 21.15
CA ASN A 222 -1.15 -9.79 22.29
C ASN A 222 -0.44 -11.15 22.41
N MET A 223 -0.02 -11.76 21.29
CA MET A 223 0.78 -12.98 21.26
C MET A 223 2.20 -12.79 21.83
N TYR A 224 2.78 -11.59 21.69
CA TYR A 224 4.15 -11.30 22.15
C TYR A 224 4.22 -10.73 23.57
N LYS A 225 3.14 -10.15 24.09
CA LYS A 225 3.09 -9.55 25.44
C LYS A 225 2.96 -10.56 26.58
N GLN A 226 2.68 -11.83 26.29
CA GLN A 226 2.43 -12.86 27.30
C GLN A 226 3.66 -13.76 27.58
N LYS A 227 4.85 -13.34 27.14
CA LYS A 227 6.13 -13.99 27.45
C LYS A 227 6.82 -13.36 28.65
#